data_AF-A0A1J5DLA5-F1
#
_entry.id   AF-A0A1J5DLA5-F1
#
_cell.length_a   1.000
_cell.length_b   1.000
_cell.length_c   1.000
_cell.angle_alpha   90.00
_cell.angle_beta   90.00
_cell.angle_gamma   90.00
#
_symmetry.space_group_name_H-M   'P 1'
#
loop_
_entity.id
_entity.type
_entity.pdbx_description
1 polymer ?
#
loop_
_entity_poly.entity_id
_entity_poly.type
_entity_poly.pdbx_seq_one_letter_code
_entity_poly.pdbx_strand_id
1 'polypeptide(L)'
;MSGPGDSLFSAHCRAMEAYGASNFHDGLVAAYALAQKNFGADAINRIVLISDGGANVGATDETLIAGYADDADGEAITLLGVGVGDPWNYNDTPMNAVTDAGKGACVFFDRQDEVQRALLDRFLQHVEVAARNVRVELTLPPSFKMLEFHGEEYSTVPSEVEPQHLAMNDVLVFHQVVDSCAPEVLTDLSELRVVARYGDSLSVAKTRPF
;
A
#
# COMPACT_ATOMS: atom_id res chain seq x y z
N MET A 1 18.70 2.92 18.99
CA MET A 1 17.92 1.90 19.72
C MET A 1 18.76 0.66 19.87
N SER A 2 18.60 -0.07 20.97
CA SER A 2 19.48 -1.19 21.39
C SER A 2 19.04 -2.55 20.83
N GLY A 3 17.88 -2.62 20.16
CA GLY A 3 17.27 -3.84 19.66
C GLY A 3 15.89 -4.12 20.28
N PRO A 4 15.33 -5.33 20.08
CA PRO A 4 14.05 -5.74 20.66
C PRO A 4 14.04 -5.58 22.18
N GLY A 5 12.93 -5.06 22.72
CA GLY A 5 12.79 -4.84 24.17
C GLY A 5 13.54 -3.62 24.72
N ASP A 6 13.93 -2.68 23.86
CA ASP A 6 14.54 -1.41 24.27
C ASP A 6 13.67 -0.71 25.33
N SER A 7 14.24 -0.53 26.52
CA SER A 7 13.53 -0.01 27.69
C SER A 7 13.15 1.46 27.52
N LEU A 8 13.95 2.22 26.77
CA LEU A 8 13.68 3.63 26.50
C LEU A 8 12.49 3.77 25.57
N PHE A 9 12.44 2.97 24.50
CA PHE A 9 11.29 2.92 23.60
C PHE A 9 10.01 2.53 24.35
N SER A 10 10.08 1.44 25.12
CA SER A 10 8.95 0.95 25.91
C SER A 10 8.45 2.00 26.91
N ALA A 11 9.36 2.78 27.51
CA ALA A 11 9.00 3.86 28.42
C ALA A 11 8.25 5.00 27.69
N HIS A 12 8.69 5.39 26.48
CA HIS A 12 7.99 6.40 25.68
C HIS A 12 6.60 5.94 25.30
N CYS A 13 6.45 4.68 24.84
CA CYS A 13 5.12 4.15 24.49
C CYS A 13 4.16 4.14 25.68
N ARG A 14 4.65 3.76 26.87
CA ARG A 14 3.83 3.75 28.10
C ARG A 14 3.45 5.15 28.60
N ALA A 15 4.19 6.17 28.21
CA ALA A 15 3.92 7.56 28.57
C ALA A 15 2.96 8.26 27.60
N MET A 16 2.57 7.61 26.49
CA MET A 16 1.58 8.16 25.56
C MET A 16 0.19 8.14 26.19
N GLU A 17 -0.53 9.25 26.04
CA GLU A 17 -1.92 9.40 26.47
C GLU A 17 -2.78 9.84 25.28
N ALA A 18 -3.98 9.28 25.19
CA ALA A 18 -4.97 9.67 24.18
C ALA A 18 -5.78 10.88 24.69
N TYR A 19 -5.87 11.91 23.86
CA TYR A 19 -6.63 13.14 24.16
C TYR A 19 -7.85 13.34 23.25
N GLY A 20 -8.27 12.30 22.52
CA GLY A 20 -9.46 12.31 21.66
C GLY A 20 -9.32 13.11 20.36
N ALA A 21 -8.10 13.52 20.00
CA ALA A 21 -7.77 14.26 18.79
C ALA A 21 -6.79 13.46 17.92
N SER A 22 -7.02 13.49 16.62
CA SER A 22 -6.23 12.77 15.62
C SER A 22 -6.01 13.67 14.40
N ASN A 23 -4.78 14.14 14.25
CA ASN A 23 -4.34 14.99 13.13
C ASN A 23 -3.39 14.19 12.23
N PHE A 24 -3.96 13.56 11.21
CA PHE A 24 -3.23 12.70 10.29
C PHE A 24 -2.20 13.49 9.49
N HIS A 25 -2.59 14.65 8.97
CA HIS A 25 -1.76 15.47 8.11
C HIS A 25 -0.42 15.85 8.78
N ASP A 26 -0.46 16.50 9.94
CA ASP A 26 0.78 16.92 10.61
C ASP A 26 1.62 15.72 11.07
N GLY A 27 0.95 14.63 11.46
CA GLY A 27 1.61 13.37 11.81
C GLY A 27 2.39 12.79 10.63
N LEU A 28 1.77 12.73 9.45
CA LEU A 28 2.40 12.25 8.21
C LEU A 28 3.51 13.19 7.75
N VAL A 29 3.29 14.50 7.76
CA VAL A 29 4.33 15.50 7.44
C VAL A 29 5.58 15.27 8.29
N ALA A 30 5.41 15.11 9.60
CA ALA A 30 6.53 14.87 10.52
C ALA A 30 7.18 13.49 10.26
N ALA A 31 6.38 12.46 10.00
CA ALA A 31 6.88 11.11 9.75
C ALA A 31 7.70 11.03 8.46
N TYR A 32 7.20 11.58 7.35
CA TYR A 32 7.92 11.60 6.06
C TYR A 32 9.17 12.46 6.13
N ALA A 33 9.13 13.63 6.76
CA ALA A 33 10.34 14.44 6.96
C ALA A 33 11.42 13.69 7.77
N LEU A 34 11.02 12.93 8.79
CA LEU A 34 11.95 12.11 9.57
C LEU A 34 12.46 10.90 8.77
N ALA A 35 11.59 10.25 8.00
CA ALA A 35 11.93 9.10 7.16
C ALA A 35 12.93 9.49 6.07
N GLN A 36 12.69 10.58 5.34
CA GLN A 36 13.61 11.14 4.34
C GLN A 36 14.97 11.47 4.95
N LYS A 37 14.98 12.12 6.13
CA LYS A 37 16.23 12.48 6.82
C LYS A 37 17.07 11.26 7.21
N ASN A 38 16.44 10.13 7.50
CA ASN A 38 17.09 8.90 7.93
C ASN A 38 17.05 7.80 6.87
N PHE A 39 16.81 8.17 5.61
CA PHE A 39 16.65 7.21 4.52
C PHE A 39 17.89 6.33 4.38
N GLY A 40 17.68 5.01 4.38
CA GLY A 40 18.72 4.02 4.12
C GLY A 40 18.50 3.34 2.77
N ALA A 41 19.45 3.49 1.84
CA ALA A 41 19.36 2.89 0.52
C ALA A 41 19.33 1.34 0.56
N ASP A 42 20.04 0.75 1.52
CA ASP A 42 20.08 -0.70 1.76
C ASP A 42 19.14 -1.12 2.91
N ALA A 43 18.12 -0.31 3.21
CA ALA A 43 17.19 -0.53 4.31
C ALA A 43 15.73 -0.46 3.85
N ILE A 44 14.87 -1.07 4.66
CA ILE A 44 13.43 -0.90 4.52
C ILE A 44 13.06 0.44 5.17
N ASN A 45 12.65 1.41 4.34
CA ASN A 45 12.17 2.71 4.80
C ASN A 45 10.64 2.65 4.87
N ARG A 46 10.10 2.57 6.08
CA ARG A 46 8.66 2.39 6.31
C ARG A 46 8.16 3.24 7.46
N ILE A 47 7.06 3.94 7.20
CA ILE A 47 6.25 4.63 8.20
C ILE A 47 5.16 3.65 8.64
N VAL A 48 4.95 3.54 9.96
CA VAL A 48 3.85 2.76 10.53
C VAL A 48 2.91 3.75 11.21
N LEU A 49 1.72 3.92 10.62
CA LEU A 49 0.67 4.77 11.15
C LEU A 49 -0.29 3.91 11.97
N ILE A 50 -0.38 4.16 13.27
CA ILE A 50 -1.31 3.45 14.15
C ILE A 50 -2.42 4.42 14.55
N SER A 51 -3.68 4.09 14.25
CA SER A 51 -4.81 4.98 14.51
C SER A 51 -6.14 4.24 14.65
N ASP A 52 -7.12 4.91 15.27
CA ASP A 52 -8.53 4.50 15.29
C ASP A 52 -9.32 4.97 14.05
N GLY A 53 -8.63 5.52 13.05
CA GLY A 53 -9.20 5.90 11.75
C GLY A 53 -9.87 7.28 11.74
N GLY A 54 -9.99 7.94 12.90
CA GLY A 54 -10.51 9.29 12.95
C GLY A 54 -9.48 10.31 12.47
N ALA A 55 -9.66 10.96 11.32
CA ALA A 55 -8.94 12.20 10.99
C ALA A 55 -9.86 13.39 11.36
N ASN A 56 -9.71 13.93 12.58
CA ASN A 56 -10.71 14.85 13.16
C ASN A 56 -10.16 16.20 13.63
N VAL A 57 -8.83 16.41 13.57
CA VAL A 57 -8.17 17.68 13.88
C VAL A 57 -7.20 18.05 12.77
N GLY A 58 -7.07 19.35 12.48
CA GLY A 58 -6.16 19.85 11.44
C GLY A 58 -6.77 19.73 10.04
N ALA A 59 -5.93 19.41 9.05
CA ALA A 59 -6.40 19.07 7.71
C ALA A 59 -7.03 17.68 7.75
N THR A 60 -8.35 17.62 7.49
CA THR A 60 -9.15 16.38 7.50
C THR A 60 -9.59 15.95 6.11
N ASP A 61 -9.20 16.70 5.07
CA ASP A 61 -9.49 16.34 3.68
C ASP A 61 -8.59 15.18 3.25
N GLU A 62 -9.20 14.07 2.86
CA GLU A 62 -8.50 12.82 2.53
C GLU A 62 -7.52 12.99 1.38
N THR A 63 -7.88 13.77 0.35
CA THR A 63 -7.02 14.02 -0.81
C THR A 63 -5.78 14.80 -0.39
N LEU A 64 -5.96 15.82 0.45
CA LEU A 64 -4.85 16.60 0.98
C LEU A 64 -3.94 15.75 1.85
N ILE A 65 -4.49 14.89 2.72
CA ILE A 65 -3.69 14.02 3.60
C ILE A 65 -2.91 12.99 2.75
N ALA A 66 -3.58 12.33 1.80
CA ALA A 66 -2.99 11.34 0.90
C ALA A 66 -1.87 11.95 0.05
N GLY A 67 -2.04 13.19 -0.43
CA GLY A 67 -1.01 13.89 -1.21
C GLY A 67 0.33 14.12 -0.50
N TYR A 68 0.40 14.02 0.84
CA TYR A 68 1.68 14.02 1.56
C TYR A 68 2.32 12.64 1.67
N ALA A 69 1.50 11.59 1.61
CA ALA A 69 1.99 10.22 1.59
C ALA A 69 2.45 9.80 0.19
N ASP A 70 2.02 10.54 -0.84
CA ASP A 70 2.30 10.28 -2.25
C ASP A 70 3.81 10.11 -2.53
N ASP A 71 4.19 8.88 -2.87
CA ASP A 71 5.53 8.50 -3.28
C ASP A 71 5.70 8.62 -4.82
N ALA A 72 5.01 9.53 -5.49
CA ALA A 72 5.13 9.78 -6.94
C ALA A 72 6.60 9.99 -7.38
N ASP A 73 7.44 10.54 -6.51
CA ASP A 73 8.86 10.76 -6.77
C ASP A 73 9.74 9.51 -6.61
N GLY A 74 9.19 8.43 -6.05
CA GLY A 74 9.87 7.13 -5.90
C GLY A 74 10.96 7.14 -4.83
N GLU A 75 10.74 7.86 -3.73
CA GLU A 75 11.60 7.90 -2.55
C GLU A 75 11.71 6.54 -1.86
N ALA A 76 10.89 5.54 -2.24
CA ALA A 76 10.92 4.18 -1.70
C ALA A 76 10.63 4.10 -0.20
N ILE A 77 10.03 5.15 0.36
CA ILE A 77 9.42 5.21 1.68
C ILE A 77 7.97 4.77 1.53
N THR A 78 7.56 3.82 2.34
CA THR A 78 6.23 3.18 2.21
C THR A 78 5.46 3.31 3.51
N LEU A 79 4.14 3.24 3.45
CA LEU A 79 3.27 3.43 4.62
C LEU A 79 2.51 2.13 4.97
N LEU A 80 2.58 1.71 6.22
CA LEU A 80 1.71 0.66 6.78
C LEU A 80 0.70 1.31 7.73
N GLY A 81 -0.58 1.23 7.38
CA GLY A 81 -1.70 1.62 8.22
C GLY A 81 -2.08 0.49 9.16
N VAL A 82 -2.14 0.76 10.46
CA VAL A 82 -2.59 -0.17 11.49
C VAL A 82 -3.78 0.46 12.20
N GLY A 83 -4.96 0.07 11.73
CA GLY A 83 -6.24 0.38 12.35
C GLY A 83 -6.42 -0.40 13.65
N VAL A 84 -6.80 0.30 14.73
CA VAL A 84 -7.12 -0.30 16.02
C VAL A 84 -8.36 0.36 16.61
N GLY A 85 -9.26 -0.41 17.21
CA GLY A 85 -10.41 0.16 17.90
C GLY A 85 -11.67 -0.66 17.75
N ASP A 86 -12.81 -0.02 18.00
CA ASP A 86 -14.11 -0.64 17.86
C ASP A 86 -14.47 -0.77 16.36
N PRO A 87 -14.78 -1.97 15.86
CA PRO A 87 -15.12 -2.19 14.45
C PRO A 87 -16.36 -1.40 13.98
N TRP A 88 -17.24 -1.01 14.90
CA TRP A 88 -18.44 -0.22 14.57
C TRP A 88 -18.16 1.29 14.47
N ASN A 89 -17.00 1.74 14.96
CA ASN A 89 -16.64 3.15 15.00
C ASN A 89 -15.31 3.47 14.30
N TYR A 90 -14.64 2.44 13.77
CA TYR A 90 -13.46 2.59 12.94
C TYR A 90 -13.85 3.19 11.58
N ASN A 91 -13.18 4.28 11.20
CA ASN A 91 -13.33 4.88 9.88
C ASN A 91 -12.12 4.49 9.02
N ASP A 92 -12.34 3.64 8.03
CA ASP A 92 -11.28 3.12 7.16
C ASP A 92 -10.93 4.08 6.01
N THR A 93 -11.84 4.97 5.61
CA THR A 93 -11.64 5.85 4.45
C THR A 93 -10.34 6.67 4.51
N PRO A 94 -10.04 7.42 5.59
CA PRO A 94 -8.80 8.20 5.67
C PRO A 94 -7.56 7.31 5.73
N MET A 95 -7.67 6.12 6.31
CA MET A 95 -6.56 5.17 6.39
C MET A 95 -6.24 4.59 5.02
N ASN A 96 -7.25 4.15 4.28
CA ASN A 96 -7.10 3.61 2.93
C ASN A 96 -6.48 4.67 2.01
N ALA A 97 -7.03 5.90 2.03
CA ALA A 97 -6.52 7.00 1.20
C ALA A 97 -5.00 7.26 1.40
N VAL A 98 -4.52 7.21 2.65
CA VAL A 98 -3.09 7.47 2.93
C VAL A 98 -2.21 6.25 2.69
N THR A 99 -2.72 5.02 2.88
CA THR A 99 -1.96 3.80 2.57
C THR A 99 -1.80 3.59 1.07
N ASP A 100 -2.84 3.93 0.30
CA ASP A 100 -2.81 3.83 -1.16
C ASP A 100 -1.79 4.81 -1.73
N ALA A 101 -1.86 6.09 -1.33
CA ALA A 101 -0.86 7.09 -1.74
C ALA A 101 0.55 6.77 -1.21
N GLY A 102 0.65 6.26 0.01
CA GLY A 102 1.90 5.82 0.64
C GLY A 102 2.41 4.46 0.14
N LYS A 103 1.78 3.88 -0.88
CA LYS A 103 2.17 2.63 -1.53
C LYS A 103 2.43 1.48 -0.55
N GLY A 104 1.50 1.28 0.37
CA GLY A 104 1.55 0.13 1.28
C GLY A 104 0.17 -0.33 1.70
N ALA A 105 0.10 -1.10 2.78
CA ALA A 105 -1.09 -1.83 3.17
C ALA A 105 -1.79 -1.19 4.37
N CYS A 106 -3.08 -1.45 4.48
CA CYS A 106 -3.88 -1.18 5.68
C CYS A 106 -4.28 -2.50 6.33
N VAL A 107 -4.05 -2.64 7.64
CA VAL A 107 -4.55 -3.77 8.45
C VAL A 107 -5.35 -3.23 9.61
N PHE A 108 -6.43 -3.91 9.98
CA PHE A 108 -7.26 -3.55 11.12
C PHE A 108 -7.31 -4.69 12.13
N PHE A 109 -7.22 -4.36 13.42
CA PHE A 109 -7.33 -5.30 14.53
C PHE A 109 -8.38 -4.83 15.54
N ASP A 110 -9.44 -5.61 15.73
CA ASP A 110 -10.48 -5.36 16.73
C ASP A 110 -10.16 -5.97 18.10
N ARG A 111 -9.18 -6.89 18.15
CA ARG A 111 -8.86 -7.67 19.35
C ARG A 111 -7.35 -7.81 19.57
N GLN A 112 -6.96 -7.77 20.84
CA GLN A 112 -5.56 -7.81 21.27
C GLN A 112 -4.82 -9.10 20.85
N ASP A 113 -5.50 -10.25 20.79
CA ASP A 113 -4.89 -11.51 20.33
C ASP A 113 -4.58 -11.50 18.82
N GLU A 114 -5.33 -10.75 18.03
CA GLU A 114 -5.02 -10.56 16.61
C GLU A 114 -3.80 -9.66 16.42
N VAL A 115 -3.71 -8.58 17.20
CA VAL A 115 -2.52 -7.72 17.25
C VAL A 115 -1.27 -8.53 17.58
N GLN A 116 -1.34 -9.43 18.57
CA GLN A 116 -0.21 -10.28 18.92
C GLN A 116 0.18 -11.22 17.77
N ARG A 117 -0.77 -11.95 17.17
CA ARG A 117 -0.45 -12.86 16.06
C ARG A 117 0.09 -12.10 14.85
N ALA A 118 -0.50 -10.97 14.48
CA ALA A 118 -0.10 -10.22 13.31
C ALA A 118 1.24 -9.50 13.49
N LEU A 119 1.46 -8.83 14.64
CA LEU A 119 2.65 -8.01 14.87
C LEU A 119 3.80 -8.72 15.60
N LEU A 120 3.61 -9.93 16.15
CA LEU A 120 4.72 -10.73 16.69
C LEU A 120 5.08 -11.87 15.75
N ASP A 121 4.10 -12.68 15.33
CA ASP A 121 4.36 -13.88 14.53
C ASP A 121 4.53 -13.55 13.04
N ARG A 122 3.93 -12.46 12.58
CA ARG A 122 3.85 -12.10 11.15
C ARG A 122 4.30 -10.68 10.83
N PHE A 123 5.00 -10.02 11.74
CA PHE A 123 5.41 -8.63 11.55
C PHE A 123 6.13 -8.40 10.22
N LEU A 124 7.15 -9.23 9.94
CA LEU A 124 7.92 -9.15 8.70
C LEU A 124 7.04 -9.26 7.45
N GLN A 125 5.93 -9.99 7.51
CA GLN A 125 5.00 -10.10 6.38
C GLN A 125 4.35 -8.75 6.07
N HIS A 126 4.11 -7.90 7.09
CA HIS A 126 3.49 -6.59 6.96
C HIS A 126 4.48 -5.44 6.68
N VAL A 127 5.74 -5.59 7.06
CA VAL A 127 6.78 -4.55 6.91
C VAL A 127 7.82 -4.84 5.85
N GLU A 128 7.83 -6.01 5.20
CA GLU A 128 8.75 -6.29 4.10
C GLU A 128 8.06 -6.11 2.75
N VAL A 129 8.64 -5.27 1.88
CA VAL A 129 8.20 -5.22 0.47
C VAL A 129 8.74 -6.46 -0.20
N ALA A 130 7.88 -7.36 -0.66
CA ALA A 130 8.28 -8.54 -1.42
C ALA A 130 8.60 -8.20 -2.88
N ALA A 131 7.82 -7.28 -3.46
CA ALA A 131 7.97 -6.87 -4.86
C ALA A 131 7.66 -5.38 -5.02
N ARG A 132 8.56 -4.65 -5.67
CA ARG A 132 8.38 -3.22 -5.98
C ARG A 132 7.86 -3.04 -7.40
N ASN A 133 7.20 -1.91 -7.64
CA ASN A 133 6.81 -1.48 -8.98
C ASN A 133 6.06 -2.56 -9.79
N VAL A 134 5.18 -3.32 -9.12
CA VAL A 134 4.43 -4.42 -9.72
C VAL A 134 3.45 -3.86 -10.75
N ARG A 135 3.53 -4.37 -11.97
CA ARG A 135 2.62 -4.07 -13.09
C ARG A 135 2.18 -5.36 -13.73
N VAL A 136 0.90 -5.45 -14.07
CA VAL A 136 0.32 -6.59 -14.79
C VAL A 136 -0.20 -6.10 -16.15
N GLU A 137 0.32 -6.71 -17.21
CA GLU A 137 -0.10 -6.45 -18.59
C GLU A 137 -0.92 -7.64 -19.08
N LEU A 138 -2.12 -7.37 -19.61
CA LEU A 138 -2.95 -8.34 -20.30
C LEU A 138 -2.98 -8.01 -21.80
N THR A 139 -2.47 -8.92 -22.62
CA THR A 139 -2.65 -8.87 -24.08
C THR A 139 -3.80 -9.79 -24.48
N LEU A 140 -4.86 -9.20 -25.01
CA LEU A 140 -6.00 -9.92 -25.57
C LEU A 140 -5.77 -10.22 -27.07
N PRO A 141 -6.33 -11.32 -27.62
CA PRO A 141 -6.36 -11.52 -29.06
C PRO A 141 -7.07 -10.36 -29.78
N PRO A 142 -6.75 -10.05 -31.05
CA PRO A 142 -7.28 -8.87 -31.74
C PRO A 142 -8.81 -8.76 -31.79
N SER A 143 -9.54 -9.88 -31.74
CA SER A 143 -11.00 -9.90 -31.76
C SER A 143 -11.64 -9.69 -30.39
N PHE A 144 -10.87 -9.69 -29.30
CA PHE A 144 -11.37 -9.51 -27.94
C PHE A 144 -11.34 -8.06 -27.48
N LYS A 145 -12.30 -7.72 -26.62
CA LYS A 145 -12.38 -6.44 -25.91
C LYS A 145 -12.70 -6.71 -24.45
N MET A 146 -12.16 -5.87 -23.57
CA MET A 146 -12.57 -5.82 -22.18
C MET A 146 -13.83 -4.97 -22.07
N LEU A 147 -14.88 -5.55 -21.50
CA LEU A 147 -16.18 -4.91 -21.28
C LEU A 147 -16.25 -4.30 -19.87
N GLU A 148 -15.74 -5.03 -18.88
CA GLU A 148 -15.75 -4.61 -17.48
C GLU A 148 -14.40 -4.93 -16.84
N PHE A 149 -13.99 -4.06 -15.92
CA PHE A 149 -12.80 -4.22 -15.09
C PHE A 149 -13.14 -3.89 -13.64
N HIS A 150 -12.78 -4.79 -12.73
CA HIS A 150 -12.78 -4.55 -11.30
C HIS A 150 -11.38 -4.84 -10.74
N GLY A 151 -10.79 -3.82 -10.15
CA GLY A 151 -9.43 -3.78 -9.59
C GLY A 151 -9.10 -2.33 -9.25
N GLU A 152 -7.87 -2.06 -8.81
CA GLU A 152 -7.44 -0.70 -8.45
C GLU A 152 -7.47 0.25 -9.67
N GLU A 153 -6.78 -0.13 -10.74
CA GLU A 153 -6.63 0.70 -11.94
C GLU A 153 -6.34 -0.15 -13.18
N TYR A 154 -6.74 0.35 -14.36
CA TYR A 154 -6.22 -0.10 -15.65
C TYR A 154 -6.09 1.06 -16.64
N SER A 155 -5.12 0.97 -17.55
CA SER A 155 -5.06 1.80 -18.75
C SER A 155 -4.46 1.00 -19.91
N THR A 156 -4.82 1.39 -21.13
CA THR A 156 -4.15 0.91 -22.35
C THR A 156 -2.85 1.68 -22.64
N VAL A 157 -2.61 2.78 -21.94
CA VAL A 157 -1.40 3.59 -22.01
C VAL A 157 -0.50 3.24 -20.82
N PRO A 158 0.65 2.58 -21.02
CA PRO A 158 1.46 2.08 -19.90
C PRO A 158 1.99 3.14 -18.93
N SER A 159 2.09 4.41 -19.35
CA SER A 159 2.52 5.52 -18.50
C SER A 159 1.41 6.06 -17.59
N GLU A 160 0.16 5.70 -17.85
CA GLU A 160 -1.00 6.11 -17.04
C GLU A 160 -1.35 5.08 -15.97
N VAL A 161 -0.60 3.96 -15.87
CA VAL A 161 -0.81 2.95 -14.83
C VAL A 161 0.21 3.16 -13.72
N GLU A 162 -0.28 3.42 -12.51
CA GLU A 162 0.54 3.49 -11.32
C GLU A 162 0.93 2.09 -10.84
N PRO A 163 2.23 1.83 -10.61
CA PRO A 163 2.67 0.51 -10.20
C PRO A 163 2.48 0.31 -8.69
N GLN A 164 2.13 -0.92 -8.32
CA GLN A 164 1.84 -1.30 -6.94
C GLN A 164 3.08 -1.85 -6.22
N HIS A 165 3.15 -1.69 -4.90
CA HIS A 165 4.17 -2.36 -4.08
C HIS A 165 3.49 -3.45 -3.28
N LEU A 166 4.00 -4.67 -3.38
CA LEU A 166 3.43 -5.81 -2.70
C LEU A 166 4.31 -6.22 -1.53
N ALA A 167 3.70 -6.29 -0.35
CA ALA A 167 4.22 -7.01 0.80
C ALA A 167 4.06 -8.53 0.62
N MET A 168 4.65 -9.31 1.51
CA MET A 168 4.65 -10.79 1.42
C MET A 168 3.24 -11.41 1.50
N ASN A 169 2.27 -10.70 2.06
CA ASN A 169 0.88 -11.14 2.20
C ASN A 169 -0.10 -10.42 1.26
N ASP A 170 0.39 -9.56 0.37
CA ASP A 170 -0.48 -8.81 -0.53
C ASP A 170 -0.95 -9.67 -1.71
N VAL A 171 -2.17 -9.41 -2.15
CA VAL A 171 -2.77 -10.07 -3.31
C VAL A 171 -3.38 -8.99 -4.19
N LEU A 172 -2.92 -8.91 -5.46
CA LEU A 172 -3.61 -8.14 -6.48
C LEU A 172 -4.66 -9.02 -7.14
N VAL A 173 -5.92 -8.60 -7.06
CA VAL A 173 -7.04 -9.29 -7.70
C VAL A 173 -7.57 -8.42 -8.83
N PHE A 174 -7.57 -8.99 -10.03
CA PHE A 174 -8.17 -8.38 -11.21
C PHE A 174 -9.34 -9.25 -11.67
N HIS A 175 -10.55 -8.70 -11.70
CA HIS A 175 -11.70 -9.33 -12.31
C HIS A 175 -12.04 -8.61 -13.60
N GLN A 176 -12.06 -9.35 -14.71
CA GLN A 176 -12.24 -8.77 -16.04
C GLN A 176 -13.30 -9.56 -16.80
N VAL A 177 -14.24 -8.84 -17.40
CA VAL A 177 -15.20 -9.42 -18.35
C VAL A 177 -14.71 -9.07 -19.74
N VAL A 178 -14.40 -10.08 -20.54
CA VAL A 178 -13.92 -9.93 -21.92
C VAL A 178 -14.87 -10.63 -22.89
N ASP A 179 -15.04 -10.06 -24.07
CA ASP A 179 -15.89 -10.62 -25.12
C ASP A 179 -15.25 -10.46 -26.50
N SER A 180 -15.61 -11.35 -27.43
CA SER A 180 -15.11 -11.33 -28.80
C SER A 180 -16.13 -10.74 -29.76
N CYS A 181 -15.70 -9.76 -30.56
CA CYS A 181 -16.52 -9.23 -31.65
C CYS A 181 -16.49 -10.09 -32.93
N ALA A 182 -15.72 -11.19 -32.93
CA ALA A 182 -15.63 -12.14 -34.05
C ALA A 182 -15.33 -13.56 -33.50
N PRO A 183 -16.29 -14.19 -32.79
CA PRO A 183 -16.09 -15.50 -32.19
C PRO A 183 -15.77 -16.60 -33.22
N GLU A 184 -16.22 -16.44 -34.46
CA GLU A 184 -16.02 -17.39 -35.55
C GLU A 184 -14.56 -17.51 -36.04
N VAL A 185 -13.71 -16.52 -35.75
CA VAL A 185 -12.29 -16.58 -36.10
C VAL A 185 -11.40 -17.09 -34.96
N LEU A 186 -12.00 -17.41 -33.81
CA LEU A 186 -11.26 -17.97 -32.68
C LEU A 186 -10.85 -19.41 -32.97
N THR A 187 -9.63 -19.73 -32.57
CA THR A 187 -9.07 -21.08 -32.68
C THR A 187 -8.42 -21.44 -31.36
N ASP A 188 -8.08 -22.71 -31.19
CA ASP A 188 -7.33 -23.18 -30.01
C ASP A 188 -5.90 -22.57 -29.91
N LEU A 189 -5.48 -21.81 -30.93
CA LEU A 189 -4.22 -21.05 -30.97
C LEU A 189 -4.39 -19.57 -30.60
N SER A 190 -5.61 -19.11 -30.31
CA SER A 190 -5.84 -17.73 -29.86
C SER A 190 -5.30 -17.57 -28.44
N GLU A 191 -4.14 -16.91 -28.30
CA GLU A 191 -3.47 -16.74 -27.02
C GLU A 191 -3.93 -15.49 -26.28
N LEU A 192 -4.27 -15.67 -25.00
CA LEU A 192 -4.33 -14.60 -24.02
C LEU A 192 -3.01 -14.60 -23.24
N ARG A 193 -2.34 -13.46 -23.19
CA ARG A 193 -1.03 -13.35 -22.54
C ARG A 193 -1.10 -12.44 -21.33
N VAL A 194 -0.66 -12.95 -20.19
CA VAL A 194 -0.50 -12.18 -18.95
C VAL A 194 0.98 -12.04 -18.64
N VAL A 195 1.44 -10.82 -18.36
CA VAL A 195 2.82 -10.55 -17.94
C VAL A 195 2.80 -9.74 -16.67
N ALA A 196 3.39 -10.28 -15.60
CA ALA A 196 3.73 -9.51 -14.41
C ALA A 196 5.19 -9.05 -14.48
N ARG A 197 5.44 -7.76 -14.22
CA ARG A 197 6.77 -7.18 -14.07
C ARG A 197 6.88 -6.56 -12.70
N TYR A 198 8.01 -6.78 -12.03
CA TYR A 198 8.28 -6.25 -10.70
C TYR A 198 9.79 -6.08 -10.50
N GLY A 199 10.16 -5.16 -9.61
CA GLY A 199 11.48 -5.02 -9.05
C GLY A 199 11.64 -5.82 -7.77
N ASP A 200 12.88 -6.15 -7.41
CA ASP A 200 13.19 -6.77 -6.11
C ASP A 200 12.94 -5.79 -4.94
N SER A 201 12.94 -6.31 -3.71
CA SER A 201 12.64 -5.57 -2.49
C SER A 201 13.58 -4.39 -2.21
N LEU A 202 14.80 -4.43 -2.74
CA LEU A 202 15.86 -3.43 -2.56
C LEU A 202 16.04 -2.53 -3.79
N SER A 203 15.38 -2.85 -4.91
CA SER A 203 15.52 -2.12 -6.16
C SER A 203 14.83 -0.75 -6.06
N VAL A 204 15.64 0.28 -5.80
CA VAL A 204 15.21 1.69 -5.79
C VAL A 204 15.15 2.27 -7.22
N ALA A 205 15.73 1.57 -8.20
CA ALA A 205 15.70 2.00 -9.59
C ALA A 205 14.29 1.83 -10.16
N LYS A 206 13.77 2.90 -10.80
CA LYS A 206 12.61 2.82 -11.70
C LYS A 206 12.82 1.61 -12.60
N THR A 207 11.91 0.63 -12.53
CA THR A 207 11.82 -0.42 -13.55
C THR A 207 11.86 0.28 -14.90
N ARG A 208 12.77 -0.14 -15.78
CA ARG A 208 13.01 0.52 -17.08
C ARG A 208 11.66 0.81 -17.75
N PRO A 209 11.47 2.01 -18.34
CA PRO A 209 10.30 2.25 -19.17
C PRO A 209 10.29 1.22 -20.31
N PHE A 210 9.08 0.92 -20.79
CA PHE A 210 8.85 0.12 -21.99
C PHE A 210 9.69 0.61 -23.18
#